data_AF-A0A938UNH4-F1
#
_entry.id   AF-A0A938UNH4-F1
#
_cell.length_a   1.000
_cell.length_b   1.000
_cell.length_c   1.000
_cell.angle_alpha   90.00
_cell.angle_beta   90.00
_cell.angle_gamma   90.00
#
_symmetry.space_group_name_H-M   'P 1'
#
loop_
_entity.id
_entity.type
_entity.pdbx_description
1 polymer ?
#
loop_
_entity_poly.entity_id
_entity_poly.type
_entity_poly.pdbx_seq_one_letter_code
_entity_poly.pdbx_strand_id
1 'polypeptide(L)'
;IHPALLPAFPGTHVQREAVEYGVRFAGCTVHFADEGVDTGPIIIQAVVPVYEDDTPETLSERILKEEHKIYPQAIQFYAEGRIVIEGRRVLIGSSRRFAEKALHNPPLTGF
;
A
#
# COMPACT_ATOMS: atom_id res chain seq x y z
N ILE A 1 2.86 -6.50 -7.32
CA ILE A 1 2.53 -6.02 -5.96
C ILE A 1 3.85 -5.69 -5.30
N HIS A 2 3.89 -4.59 -4.54
CA HIS A 2 5.10 -4.08 -3.91
C HIS A 2 4.86 -3.88 -2.40
N PRO A 3 5.75 -4.34 -1.51
CA PRO A 3 5.57 -4.29 -0.06
C PRO A 3 5.91 -2.91 0.56
N ALA A 4 5.52 -1.82 -0.10
CA ALA A 4 5.57 -0.47 0.43
C ALA A 4 4.38 0.38 -0.05
N LEU A 5 4.17 1.54 0.58
CA LEU A 5 3.24 2.57 0.10
C LEU A 5 3.93 3.43 -0.97
N LEU A 6 3.92 2.97 -2.21
CA LEU A 6 4.52 3.71 -3.33
C LEU A 6 3.91 5.12 -3.42
N PRO A 7 4.72 6.16 -3.73
CA PRO A 7 6.10 6.08 -4.24
C PRO A 7 7.20 5.94 -3.16
N ALA A 8 6.86 5.73 -1.89
CA ALA A 8 7.87 5.51 -0.85
C ALA A 8 8.53 4.13 -1.00
N PHE A 9 9.84 4.08 -0.77
CA PHE A 9 10.68 2.87 -0.77
C PHE A 9 10.46 1.96 -2.00
N PRO A 10 10.76 2.41 -3.23
CA PRO A 10 10.79 1.52 -4.40
C PRO A 10 11.99 0.56 -4.34
N GLY A 11 11.93 -0.56 -5.06
CA GLY A 11 13.04 -1.52 -5.14
C GLY A 11 12.97 -2.63 -4.09
N THR A 12 14.09 -2.94 -3.43
CA THR A 12 14.21 -4.12 -2.56
C THR A 12 14.57 -3.72 -1.13
N HIS A 13 14.41 -4.64 -0.16
CA HIS A 13 14.70 -4.41 1.27
C HIS A 13 13.84 -3.34 1.96
N VAL A 14 12.67 -3.04 1.39
CA VAL A 14 11.81 -1.91 1.79
C VAL A 14 11.34 -1.96 3.23
N GLN A 15 11.15 -3.15 3.81
CA GLN A 15 10.75 -3.30 5.21
C GLN A 15 11.90 -2.92 6.16
N ARG A 16 13.14 -3.25 5.80
CA ARG A 16 14.32 -2.82 6.56
C ARG A 16 14.46 -1.32 6.49
N GLU A 17 14.37 -0.74 5.29
CA GLU A 17 14.45 0.71 5.11
C GLU A 17 13.34 1.43 5.88
N ALA A 18 12.11 0.91 5.88
CA ALA A 18 10.99 1.49 6.62
C ALA A 18 11.23 1.48 8.14
N VAL A 19 11.72 0.37 8.70
CA VAL A 19 12.05 0.25 10.13
C VAL A 19 13.21 1.17 10.50
N GLU A 20 14.30 1.16 9.73
CA GLU A 20 15.50 1.99 9.99
C GLU A 20 15.21 3.48 9.83
N TYR A 21 14.35 3.86 8.88
CA TYR A 21 13.91 5.25 8.70
C TYR A 21 13.00 5.72 9.83
N GLY A 22 12.33 4.80 10.53
CA GLY A 22 11.42 5.11 11.64
C GLY A 22 10.08 5.67 11.19
N VAL A 23 9.55 5.21 10.04
CA VAL A 23 8.19 5.60 9.62
C VAL A 23 7.15 5.08 10.62
N ARG A 24 6.03 5.80 10.75
CA ARG A 24 4.90 5.36 11.59
C ARG A 24 3.87 4.51 10.83
N PHE A 25 3.91 4.55 9.50
CA PHE A 25 3.04 3.75 8.65
C PHE A 25 3.84 3.20 7.48
N ALA A 26 3.58 1.94 7.15
CA ALA A 26 4.04 1.25 5.96
C ALA A 26 2.82 0.58 5.31
N GLY A 27 3.02 -0.35 4.38
CA GLY A 27 1.92 -0.98 3.68
C GLY A 27 2.35 -1.71 2.43
N CYS A 28 1.39 -2.00 1.56
CA CYS A 28 1.65 -2.57 0.25
C CYS A 28 0.82 -1.89 -0.83
N THR A 29 1.31 -1.98 -2.07
CA THR A 29 0.74 -1.36 -3.25
C THR A 29 0.58 -2.37 -4.37
N VAL A 30 -0.63 -2.47 -4.93
CA VAL A 30 -0.83 -3.11 -6.24
C VAL A 30 -0.86 -2.03 -7.30
N HIS A 31 -0.04 -2.18 -8.32
CA HIS A 31 0.08 -1.26 -9.45
C HIS A 31 0.29 -2.05 -10.74
N PHE A 32 0.09 -1.40 -11.87
CA PHE A 32 0.48 -1.94 -13.17
C PHE A 32 2.01 -1.91 -13.33
N ALA A 33 2.58 -2.85 -14.08
CA ALA A 33 3.97 -2.81 -14.48
C ALA A 33 4.17 -1.83 -15.65
N ASP A 34 5.29 -1.12 -15.65
CA ASP A 34 5.78 -0.31 -16.77
C ASP A 34 7.29 -0.52 -16.95
N GLU A 35 7.96 0.33 -17.73
CA GLU A 35 9.40 0.20 -18.01
C GLU A 35 10.29 0.56 -16.81
N GLY A 36 9.74 1.18 -15.76
CA GLY A 36 10.47 1.53 -14.55
C GLY A 36 10.28 0.53 -13.41
N VAL A 37 10.99 0.76 -12.32
CA VAL A 37 10.90 -0.07 -11.10
C VAL A 37 9.85 0.53 -10.18
N ASP A 38 8.75 -0.19 -9.99
CA ASP A 38 7.65 0.19 -9.10
C ASP A 38 7.01 1.56 -9.44
N THR A 39 6.98 1.93 -10.72
CA THR A 39 6.54 3.26 -11.17
C THR A 39 5.17 3.32 -11.82
N GLY A 40 4.54 2.19 -12.13
CA GLY A 40 3.30 2.17 -12.88
C GLY A 40 2.07 2.65 -12.09
N PRO A 41 0.93 2.86 -12.78
CA PRO A 41 -0.30 3.35 -12.17
C PRO A 41 -0.80 2.47 -11.00
N ILE A 42 -1.08 3.10 -9.86
CA ILE A 42 -1.51 2.44 -8.61
C ILE A 42 -3.00 2.11 -8.67
N ILE A 43 -3.35 0.85 -8.38
CA ILE A 43 -4.72 0.33 -8.36
C ILE A 43 -5.32 0.41 -6.94
N ILE A 44 -4.60 -0.11 -5.95
CA ILE A 44 -5.05 -0.20 -4.55
C ILE A 44 -3.83 -0.23 -3.62
N GLN A 45 -3.97 0.38 -2.45
CA GLN A 45 -2.99 0.34 -1.37
C GLN A 45 -3.64 -0.08 -0.07
N ALA A 46 -2.87 -0.75 0.79
CA ALA A 46 -3.25 -1.02 2.17
C ALA A 46 -2.16 -0.49 3.10
N VAL A 47 -2.59 0.18 4.18
CA VAL A 47 -1.72 0.77 5.19
C VAL A 47 -1.66 -0.14 6.42
N VAL A 48 -0.48 -0.31 7.00
CA VAL A 48 -0.26 -0.99 8.28
C VAL A 48 0.52 -0.07 9.22
N PRO A 49 0.25 -0.11 10.54
CA PRO A 49 1.08 0.61 11.51
C PRO A 49 2.47 0.00 11.59
N VAL A 50 3.46 0.83 11.91
CA VAL A 50 4.81 0.41 12.32
C VAL A 50 4.97 0.76 13.80
N TYR A 51 5.34 -0.23 14.59
CA TYR A 51 5.54 -0.11 16.03
C TYR A 51 7.02 0.12 16.36
N GLU A 52 7.29 0.66 17.55
CA GLU A 52 8.66 1.03 17.96
C GLU A 52 9.57 -0.18 18.16
N ASP A 53 8.98 -1.35 18.41
CA ASP A 53 9.63 -2.64 18.61
C ASP A 53 9.57 -3.53 17.36
N ASP A 54 9.09 -3.01 16.22
CA ASP A 54 9.07 -3.79 14.98
C ASP A 54 10.48 -4.09 14.48
N THR A 55 10.65 -5.33 14.03
CA THR A 55 11.77 -5.73 13.19
C THR A 55 11.32 -5.75 11.72
N PRO A 56 12.25 -5.80 10.75
CA PRO A 56 11.89 -5.97 9.34
C PRO A 56 10.99 -7.20 9.11
N GLU A 57 11.19 -8.27 9.88
CA GLU A 57 10.42 -9.51 9.82
C GLU A 57 8.99 -9.32 10.33
N THR A 58 8.80 -8.72 11.52
CA THR A 58 7.46 -8.51 12.09
C THR A 58 6.64 -7.53 11.24
N LEU A 59 7.29 -6.52 10.66
CA LEU A 59 6.65 -5.61 9.72
C LEU A 59 6.28 -6.33 8.42
N SER A 60 7.18 -7.16 7.88
CA SER A 60 6.94 -7.94 6.67
C SER A 60 5.74 -8.88 6.82
N GLU A 61 5.63 -9.60 7.94
CA GLU A 61 4.48 -10.47 8.22
C GLU A 61 3.15 -9.69 8.26
N ARG A 62 3.17 -8.47 8.77
CA ARG A 62 1.98 -7.60 8.82
C ARG A 62 1.59 -7.12 7.43
N ILE A 63 2.56 -6.71 6.61
CA ILE A 63 2.35 -6.29 5.22
C ILE A 63 1.81 -7.47 4.39
N LEU A 64 2.39 -8.65 4.51
CA LEU A 64 2.01 -9.85 3.76
C LEU A 64 0.53 -10.23 3.95
N LYS A 65 0.00 -10.03 5.17
CA LYS A 65 -1.43 -10.25 5.45
C LYS A 65 -2.34 -9.34 4.61
N GLU A 66 -1.92 -8.10 4.38
CA GLU A 66 -2.68 -7.16 3.54
C GLU A 66 -2.43 -7.40 2.05
N GLU A 67 -1.23 -7.83 1.65
CA GLU A 67 -0.93 -8.25 0.27
C GLU A 67 -1.89 -9.35 -0.21
N HIS A 68 -2.09 -10.38 0.61
CA HIS A 68 -3.03 -11.47 0.33
C HIS A 68 -4.49 -11.02 0.20
N LYS A 69 -4.84 -9.83 0.68
CA LYS A 69 -6.20 -9.26 0.56
C LYS A 69 -6.30 -8.36 -0.66
N ILE A 70 -5.40 -7.39 -0.80
CA ILE A 70 -5.52 -6.36 -1.84
C ILE A 70 -5.13 -6.88 -3.22
N TYR A 71 -4.27 -7.91 -3.30
CA TYR A 71 -3.87 -8.46 -4.59
C TYR A 71 -5.01 -9.16 -5.33
N PRO A 72 -5.74 -10.12 -4.72
CA PRO A 72 -6.93 -10.70 -5.35
C PRO A 72 -8.01 -9.65 -5.65
N GLN A 73 -8.18 -8.65 -4.79
CA GLN A 73 -9.16 -7.58 -5.01
C GLN A 73 -8.84 -6.74 -6.25
N ALA A 74 -7.57 -6.42 -6.48
CA ALA A 74 -7.13 -5.70 -7.69
C ALA A 74 -7.38 -6.54 -8.96
N ILE A 75 -7.10 -7.84 -8.91
CA ILE A 75 -7.39 -8.77 -10.00
C ILE A 75 -8.89 -8.81 -10.28
N GLN A 76 -9.73 -8.84 -9.24
CA GLN A 76 -11.18 -8.79 -9.38
C GLN A 76 -11.64 -7.50 -10.08
N PHE A 77 -11.12 -6.33 -9.69
CA PHE A 77 -11.47 -5.07 -10.37
C PHE A 77 -11.11 -5.11 -11.86
N TYR A 78 -9.96 -5.70 -12.21
CA TYR A 78 -9.54 -5.87 -13.59
C TYR A 78 -10.47 -6.82 -14.35
N ALA A 79 -10.75 -8.00 -13.78
CA ALA A 79 -11.60 -9.02 -14.39
C ALA A 79 -13.06 -8.56 -14.59
N GLU A 80 -13.57 -7.71 -13.70
CA GLU A 80 -14.91 -7.10 -13.80
C GLU A 80 -14.96 -5.92 -14.79
N GLY A 81 -13.84 -5.55 -15.44
CA GLY A 81 -13.78 -4.42 -16.36
C GLY A 81 -13.98 -3.06 -15.67
N ARG A 82 -13.66 -2.97 -14.37
CA ARG A 82 -13.91 -1.76 -13.56
C ARG A 82 -12.74 -0.77 -13.58
N ILE A 83 -11.63 -1.10 -14.20
CA ILE A 83 -10.42 -0.25 -14.22
C ILE A 83 -10.44 0.63 -15.46
N VAL A 84 -10.33 1.95 -15.24
CA VAL A 84 -10.01 2.93 -16.29
C VAL A 84 -8.69 3.61 -15.93
N ILE A 85 -7.73 3.60 -16.84
CA ILE A 85 -6.43 4.26 -16.65
C ILE A 85 -6.48 5.64 -17.32
N GLU A 86 -6.28 6.70 -16.54
CA GLU A 86 -6.16 8.08 -17.01
C GLU A 86 -4.75 8.62 -16.72
N GLY A 87 -3.87 8.56 -17.73
CA GLY A 87 -2.46 8.86 -17.54
C GLY A 87 -1.84 7.94 -16.49
N ARG A 88 -1.41 8.49 -15.35
CA ARG A 88 -0.83 7.72 -14.23
C ARG A 88 -1.85 7.28 -13.18
N ARG A 89 -3.11 7.68 -13.31
CA ARG A 89 -4.16 7.40 -12.31
C ARG A 89 -5.01 6.21 -12.75
N VAL A 90 -5.40 5.40 -11.77
CA VAL A 90 -6.41 4.37 -11.96
C VAL A 90 -7.72 4.83 -11.33
N LEU A 91 -8.79 4.82 -12.11
CA LEU A 91 -10.15 5.02 -11.66
C LEU A 91 -10.84 3.65 -11.56
N ILE A 92 -11.49 3.39 -10.42
CA ILE A 92 -12.25 2.17 -10.20
C ILE A 92 -13.75 2.46 -10.32
N GLY A 93 -14.41 1.81 -11.29
CA GLY A 93 -15.85 1.91 -11.53
C GLY A 93 -16.65 1.51 -10.30
N SER A 94 -17.66 2.34 -9.98
CA SER A 94 -18.51 2.18 -8.80
C SER A 94 -17.75 2.12 -7.47
N SER A 95 -16.55 2.72 -7.41
CA SER A 95 -15.81 2.82 -6.15
C SER A 95 -16.57 3.71 -5.16
N ARG A 96 -16.78 3.20 -3.95
CA ARG A 96 -17.30 4.01 -2.85
C ARG A 96 -16.17 4.90 -2.35
N ARG A 97 -16.49 6.15 -1.98
CA ARG A 97 -15.53 6.98 -1.26
C ARG A 97 -15.06 6.21 -0.02
N PHE A 98 -13.75 6.19 0.18
CA PHE A 98 -13.18 5.73 1.43
C PHE A 98 -13.74 6.60 2.57
N ALA A 99 -14.03 6.00 3.72
CA ALA A 99 -14.50 6.77 4.87
C ALA A 99 -13.45 7.83 5.23
N GLU A 100 -13.86 9.08 5.37
CA GLU A 100 -12.97 10.20 5.73
C GLU A 100 -12.55 10.05 7.20
N LYS A 101 -11.57 9.18 7.46
CA LYS A 101 -11.00 8.95 8.78
C LYS A 101 -9.47 8.93 8.70
N ALA A 102 -8.84 9.88 9.38
CA ALA A 102 -7.39 9.91 9.52
C ALA A 102 -6.91 8.75 10.42
N LEU A 103 -5.75 8.20 10.07
CA LEU A 103 -5.02 7.24 10.91
C LEU A 103 -3.89 7.99 11.62
N HIS A 104 -3.79 7.80 12.93
CA HIS A 104 -2.75 8.39 13.76
C HIS A 104 -1.91 7.28 14.39
N ASN A 105 -0.60 7.36 14.22
CA ASN A 105 0.37 6.50 14.91
C ASN A 105 1.57 7.36 15.34
N PRO A 106 1.79 7.58 16.65
CA PRO A 106 0.97 7.10 17.76
C PRO A 106 -0.46 7.68 17.75
N PRO A 107 -1.42 7.05 18.44
CA PRO A 107 -2.79 7.56 18.54
C PRO A 107 -2.85 8.91 19.26
N LEU A 108 -3.81 9.76 18.88
CA LEU A 108 -4.03 11.05 19.55
C LEU A 108 -4.54 10.84 20.98
N THR A 109 -4.12 11.74 21.88
CA THR A 109 -4.68 11.85 23.23
C THR A 109 -5.31 13.23 23.38
N GLY A 110 -6.63 13.29 23.59
CA GLY A 110 -7.32 14.54 23.99
C GLY A 110 -7.86 15.45 22.87
N PHE A 111 -8.29 14.91 21.73
CA PHE A 111 -9.02 15.64 20.68
C PHE A 111 -10.27 14.88 20.25
#